data_AF-A0A3D8YVU0-F1
#
_entry.id   AF-A0A3D8YVU0-F1
#
_cell.length_a   1.000
_cell.length_b   1.000
_cell.length_c   1.000
_cell.angle_alpha   90.00
_cell.angle_beta   90.00
_cell.angle_gamma   90.00
#
_symmetry.space_group_name_H-M   'P 1'
#
loop_
_entity.id
_entity.type
_entity.pdbx_description
1 polymer ?
#
loop_
_entity_poly.entity_id
_entity_poly.type
_entity_poly.pdbx_seq_one_letter_code
_entity_poly.pdbx_strand_id
1 'polypeptide(L)'
;MNRSIIYIGAACFAFTFSSIFYYLFRVLSIFPPLTEKITIYLFIISCLITLLIVLSHKLPVDQPLLVHLIELICVLVVLILAGAFFDVYPFRPFYIRMVALCGICAYTFVILMVYLNNKTAEKAINQAIAEQRRRGSNV
;
A
#
# COMPACT_ATOMS: atom_id res chain seq x y z
N MET A 1 2.48 -19.74 -4.80
CA MET A 1 1.44 -18.73 -4.52
C MET A 1 1.51 -17.68 -5.63
N ASN A 2 0.48 -17.53 -6.47
CA ASN A 2 0.53 -16.63 -7.62
C ASN A 2 0.76 -15.18 -7.15
N ARG A 3 1.84 -14.54 -7.63
CA ARG A 3 2.21 -13.16 -7.29
C ARG A 3 1.02 -12.19 -7.43
N SER A 4 0.13 -12.43 -8.39
CA SER A 4 -1.09 -11.64 -8.61
C SER A 4 -2.04 -11.59 -7.40
N ILE A 5 -2.16 -12.67 -6.60
CA ILE A 5 -3.05 -12.70 -5.42
C ILE A 5 -2.51 -11.77 -4.32
N ILE A 6 -1.18 -11.69 -4.18
CA ILE A 6 -0.54 -10.81 -3.21
C ILE A 6 -0.79 -9.34 -3.59
N TYR A 7 -0.70 -9.00 -4.88
CA TYR A 7 -0.96 -7.64 -5.36
C TYR A 7 -2.44 -7.24 -5.28
N ILE A 8 -3.36 -8.14 -5.59
CA ILE A 8 -4.80 -7.90 -5.40
C ILE A 8 -5.11 -7.71 -3.91
N GLY A 9 -4.50 -8.54 -3.04
CA GLY A 9 -4.58 -8.36 -1.59
C GLY A 9 -4.08 -6.98 -1.16
N ALA A 10 -2.90 -6.57 -1.65
CA ALA A 10 -2.33 -5.25 -1.35
C ALA A 10 -3.24 -4.10 -1.80
N ALA A 11 -3.85 -4.17 -2.98
CA ALA A 11 -4.81 -3.17 -3.45
C ALA A 11 -6.05 -3.08 -2.54
N CYS A 12 -6.63 -4.22 -2.17
CA CYS A 12 -7.79 -4.27 -1.28
C CYS A 12 -7.47 -3.75 0.13
N PHE A 13 -6.28 -4.08 0.66
CA PHE A 13 -5.81 -3.55 1.93
C PHE A 13 -5.58 -2.03 1.86
N ALA A 14 -4.92 -1.55 0.81
CA ALA A 14 -4.69 -0.11 0.60
C ALA A 14 -6.01 0.65 0.47
N PHE A 15 -7.00 0.10 -0.23
CA PHE A 15 -8.34 0.68 -0.36
C PHE A 15 -9.09 0.71 0.97
N THR A 16 -9.08 -0.40 1.72
CA THR A 16 -9.75 -0.50 3.02
C THR A 16 -9.16 0.50 4.01
N PHE A 17 -7.83 0.59 4.06
CA PHE A 17 -7.13 1.52 4.94
C PHE A 17 -7.40 2.98 4.54
N SER A 18 -7.30 3.30 3.25
CA SER A 18 -7.61 4.66 2.74
C SER A 18 -9.05 5.06 3.05
N SER A 19 -10.00 4.12 2.96
CA SER A 19 -11.41 4.35 3.30
C SER A 19 -11.62 4.59 4.80
N ILE A 20 -10.92 3.84 5.67
CA ILE A 20 -10.96 4.04 7.13
C ILE A 20 -10.40 5.42 7.50
N PHE A 21 -9.26 5.82 6.91
CA PHE A 21 -8.68 7.13 7.17
C PHE A 21 -9.58 8.25 6.66
N TYR A 22 -10.13 8.12 5.46
CA TYR A 22 -11.09 9.09 4.93
C TYR A 22 -12.30 9.23 5.87
N TYR A 23 -12.82 8.11 6.37
CA TYR A 23 -13.91 8.09 7.35
C TYR A 23 -13.52 8.77 8.67
N LEU A 24 -12.30 8.53 9.18
CA LEU A 24 -11.80 9.17 10.40
C LEU A 24 -11.70 10.69 10.23
N PHE A 25 -11.18 11.16 9.10
CA PHE A 25 -11.13 12.58 8.78
C PHE A 25 -12.53 13.19 8.59
N ARG A 26 -13.49 12.43 8.06
CA ARG A 26 -14.90 12.85 8.04
C ARG A 26 -15.46 13.02 9.45
N VAL A 27 -15.21 12.08 10.37
CA VAL A 27 -15.65 12.20 11.78
C VAL A 27 -15.08 13.45 12.44
N LEU A 28 -13.83 13.79 12.12
CA LEU A 28 -13.18 15.03 12.56
C LEU A 28 -13.69 16.30 11.83
N SER A 29 -14.72 16.19 10.98
CA SER A 29 -15.26 17.27 10.13
C SER A 29 -14.23 17.93 9.22
N ILE A 30 -13.16 17.22 8.89
CA ILE A 30 -12.07 17.68 8.03
C ILE A 30 -12.44 17.49 6.56
N PHE A 31 -13.04 16.35 6.19
CA PHE A 31 -13.39 16.03 4.80
C PHE A 31 -14.90 16.06 4.50
N PRO A 32 -15.27 16.33 3.24
CA PRO A 32 -16.66 16.27 2.80
C PRO A 32 -17.24 14.85 2.96
N PRO A 33 -18.58 14.73 3.05
CA PRO A 33 -19.25 13.45 3.26
C PRO A 33 -18.88 12.44 2.17
N LEU A 34 -18.59 11.21 2.60
CA LEU A 34 -18.27 10.11 1.71
C LEU A 34 -19.47 9.84 0.80
N THR A 35 -19.36 10.28 -0.45
CA THR A 35 -20.37 10.08 -1.50
C THR A 35 -19.93 8.93 -2.40
N GLU A 36 -20.85 8.26 -3.07
CA GLU A 36 -20.56 7.13 -3.97
C GLU A 36 -19.44 7.44 -4.98
N LYS A 37 -19.43 8.66 -5.53
CA LYS A 37 -18.38 9.14 -6.45
C LYS A 37 -16.99 9.16 -5.80
N ILE A 38 -16.90 9.60 -4.55
CA ILE A 38 -15.63 9.69 -3.81
C ILE A 38 -15.11 8.28 -3.50
N THR A 39 -15.99 7.34 -3.17
CA THR A 39 -15.63 5.93 -2.97
C THR A 39 -15.05 5.31 -4.24
N ILE A 40 -15.64 5.61 -5.41
CA ILE A 40 -15.11 5.17 -6.71
C ILE A 40 -13.73 5.79 -6.97
N TYR A 41 -13.54 7.08 -6.69
CA TYR A 41 -12.23 7.72 -6.82
C TYR A 41 -11.18 7.12 -5.88
N LEU A 42 -11.52 6.84 -4.62
CA LEU A 42 -10.63 6.17 -3.68
C LEU A 42 -10.21 4.77 -4.17
N PHE A 43 -11.13 4.05 -4.81
CA PHE A 43 -10.84 2.75 -5.41
C PHE A 43 -9.87 2.88 -6.59
N ILE A 44 -10.14 3.80 -7.52
CA ILE A 44 -9.28 4.07 -8.68
C ILE A 44 -7.87 4.50 -8.24
N ILE A 45 -7.78 5.40 -7.26
CA ILE A 45 -6.51 5.87 -6.68
C ILE A 45 -5.74 4.70 -6.05
N SER A 46 -6.42 3.82 -5.31
CA SER A 46 -5.80 2.65 -4.69
C SER A 46 -5.26 1.66 -5.74
N CYS A 47 -6.01 1.44 -6.83
CA CYS A 47 -5.55 0.64 -7.96
C CYS A 47 -4.34 1.25 -8.67
N LEU A 48 -4.35 2.57 -8.92
CA LEU A 48 -3.23 3.30 -9.53
C LEU A 48 -1.97 3.18 -8.65
N ILE A 49 -2.08 3.44 -7.35
CA ILE A 49 -0.96 3.33 -6.42
C ILE A 49 -0.39 1.91 -6.43
N THR A 50 -1.25 0.88 -6.39
CA THR A 50 -0.79 -0.52 -6.43
C THR A 50 -0.09 -0.85 -7.74
N LEU A 51 -0.60 -0.34 -8.87
CA LEU A 51 0.01 -0.53 -10.18
C LEU A 51 1.38 0.17 -10.27
N LEU A 52 1.52 1.37 -9.69
CA LEU A 52 2.81 2.06 -9.61
C LEU A 52 3.81 1.31 -8.72
N ILE A 53 3.39 0.76 -7.59
CA ILE A 53 4.26 -0.07 -6.73
C ILE A 53 4.74 -1.33 -7.48
N VAL A 54 3.84 -1.98 -8.23
CA VAL A 54 4.20 -3.13 -9.07
C VAL A 54 5.23 -2.74 -10.14
N LEU A 55 5.07 -1.55 -10.73
CA LEU A 55 6.01 -1.03 -11.71
C LEU A 55 7.36 -0.70 -11.07
N SER A 56 7.38 -0.11 -9.87
CA SER A 56 8.60 0.15 -9.08
C SER A 56 9.35 -1.13 -8.73
N HIS A 57 8.65 -2.21 -8.36
CA HIS A 57 9.26 -3.53 -8.13
C HIS A 57 9.88 -4.16 -9.40
N LYS A 58 9.51 -3.68 -10.60
CA LYS A 58 10.11 -4.13 -11.87
C LYS A 58 11.31 -3.28 -12.29
N LEU A 59 11.56 -2.14 -11.65
CA LEU A 59 12.77 -1.36 -11.90
C LEU A 59 13.99 -2.09 -11.31
N PRO A 60 15.07 -2.30 -12.08
CA PRO A 60 16.31 -2.88 -11.60
C PRO A 60 17.09 -1.82 -10.81
N VAL A 61 16.67 -1.56 -9.57
CA VAL A 61 17.36 -0.67 -8.64
C VAL A 61 18.00 -1.53 -7.56
N ASP A 62 19.33 -1.55 -7.53
CA ASP A 62 20.12 -2.41 -6.63
C ASP A 62 20.03 -1.99 -5.15
N GLN A 63 19.50 -0.80 -4.86
CA GLN A 63 19.43 -0.24 -3.51
C GLN A 63 17.99 -0.29 -2.94
N PRO A 64 17.71 -1.16 -1.95
CA PRO A 64 16.35 -1.36 -1.42
C PRO A 64 15.78 -0.10 -0.73
N LEU A 65 16.65 0.70 -0.09
CA LEU A 65 16.25 1.97 0.53
C LEU A 65 15.78 3.00 -0.51
N LEU A 66 16.41 3.02 -1.67
CA LEU A 66 16.09 3.95 -2.75
C LEU A 66 14.75 3.61 -3.39
N VAL A 67 14.46 2.31 -3.55
CA VAL A 67 13.15 1.82 -4.04
C VAL A 67 12.02 2.28 -3.11
N HIS A 68 12.19 2.11 -1.79
CA HIS A 68 11.18 2.53 -0.83
C HIS A 68 10.95 4.04 -0.81
N LEU A 69 12.01 4.84 -0.98
CA LEU A 69 11.88 6.29 -1.08
C LEU A 69 11.11 6.70 -2.34
N ILE A 70 11.42 6.09 -3.48
CA ILE A 70 10.74 6.35 -4.76
C ILE A 70 9.26 5.98 -4.66
N GLU A 71 8.94 4.83 -4.08
CA GLU A 71 7.57 4.39 -3.86
C GLU A 71 6.79 5.34 -2.95
N LEU A 72 7.39 5.78 -1.84
CA LEU A 72 6.76 6.75 -0.94
C LEU A 72 6.46 8.06 -1.65
N ILE A 73 7.42 8.60 -2.41
CA ILE A 73 7.23 9.82 -3.21
C ILE A 73 6.12 9.61 -4.23
N CYS A 74 6.08 8.46 -4.92
CA CYS A 74 5.02 8.12 -5.86
C CYS A 74 3.64 8.12 -5.21
N VAL A 75 3.50 7.46 -4.05
CA VAL A 75 2.23 7.42 -3.30
C VAL A 75 1.78 8.83 -2.94
N LEU A 76 2.68 9.67 -2.43
CA LEU A 76 2.39 11.05 -2.06
C LEU A 76 1.99 11.90 -3.28
N VAL A 77 2.75 11.80 -4.37
CA VAL A 77 2.49 12.55 -5.60
C VAL A 77 1.14 12.15 -6.20
N VAL A 78 0.82 10.85 -6.25
CA VAL A 78 -0.47 10.36 -6.75
C VAL A 78 -1.62 10.81 -5.85
N LEU A 79 -1.49 10.76 -4.52
CA LEU A 79 -2.53 11.24 -3.60
C LEU A 79 -2.77 12.75 -3.72
N ILE A 80 -1.72 13.54 -3.94
CA ILE A 80 -1.81 14.99 -4.13
C ILE A 80 -2.43 15.32 -5.48
N LEU A 81 -1.93 14.72 -6.57
CA LEU A 81 -2.44 14.94 -7.93
C LEU A 81 -3.87 14.47 -8.09
N ALA A 82 -4.20 13.26 -7.63
CA ALA A 82 -5.55 12.74 -7.71
C ALA A 82 -6.51 13.54 -6.82
N GLY A 83 -6.06 13.95 -5.64
CA GLY A 83 -6.81 14.88 -4.79
C GLY A 83 -7.15 16.19 -5.47
N ALA A 84 -6.19 16.75 -6.23
CA ALA A 84 -6.37 17.98 -7.00
C ALA A 84 -7.30 17.81 -8.19
N PHE A 85 -7.13 16.70 -8.91
CA PHE A 85 -7.83 16.46 -10.16
C PHE A 85 -9.30 16.05 -9.94
N PHE A 86 -9.57 15.31 -8.87
CA PHE A 86 -10.91 14.80 -8.54
C PHE A 86 -11.64 15.63 -7.48
N ASP A 87 -11.08 16.77 -7.05
CA ASP A 87 -11.63 17.65 -6.00
C ASP A 87 -12.07 16.88 -4.74
N VAL A 88 -11.29 15.86 -4.36
CA VAL A 88 -11.62 14.96 -3.23
C VAL A 88 -11.52 15.70 -1.90
N TYR A 89 -10.68 16.74 -1.84
CA TYR A 89 -10.53 17.58 -0.67
C TYR A 89 -10.23 19.04 -1.04
N PRO A 90 -10.62 20.00 -0.19
CA PRO A 90 -10.25 21.40 -0.38
C PRO A 90 -8.72 21.58 -0.40
N PHE A 91 -8.23 22.27 -1.42
CA PHE A 91 -6.80 22.50 -1.67
C PHE A 91 -6.17 23.53 -0.69
N ARG A 92 -6.29 23.30 0.61
CA ARG A 92 -5.61 24.09 1.64
C ARG A 92 -4.39 23.34 2.17
N PRO A 93 -3.31 24.05 2.55
CA PRO A 93 -2.07 23.43 3.03
C PRO A 93 -2.25 22.53 4.25
N PHE A 94 -3.29 22.76 5.06
CA PHE A 94 -3.65 21.88 6.18
C PHE A 94 -4.12 20.49 5.71
N TYR A 95 -5.00 20.44 4.70
CA TYR A 95 -5.52 19.18 4.16
C TYR A 95 -4.44 18.40 3.41
N ILE A 96 -3.60 19.10 2.62
CA ILE A 96 -2.48 18.48 1.92
C ILE A 96 -1.54 17.77 2.92
N ARG A 97 -1.28 18.39 4.08
CA ARG A 97 -0.45 17.78 5.13
C ARG A 97 -1.09 16.55 5.76
N MET A 98 -2.40 16.60 6.01
CA MET A 98 -3.15 15.45 6.54
C MET A 98 -3.21 14.28 5.55
N VAL A 99 -3.40 14.58 4.26
CA VAL A 99 -3.37 13.58 3.17
C VAL A 99 -1.98 12.99 3.03
N ALA A 100 -0.92 13.81 3.12
CA ALA A 100 0.45 13.33 3.10
C ALA A 100 0.75 12.39 4.28
N LEU A 101 0.31 12.75 5.50
CA LEU A 101 0.44 11.90 6.68
C LEU A 101 -0.28 10.55 6.48
N CYS A 102 -1.51 10.60 5.95
CA CYS A 102 -2.30 9.42 5.62
C CYS A 102 -1.57 8.52 4.60
N GLY A 103 -0.99 9.12 3.55
CA GLY A 103 -0.22 8.41 2.54
C GLY A 103 1.02 7.71 3.12
N ILE A 104 1.76 8.39 4.00
CA ILE A 104 2.91 7.81 4.71
C ILE A 104 2.47 6.64 5.58
N CYS A 105 1.39 6.79 6.36
CA CYS A 105 0.86 5.74 7.22
C CYS A 105 0.40 4.52 6.40
N ALA A 106 -0.33 4.74 5.31
CA ALA A 106 -0.81 3.68 4.43
C ALA A 106 0.36 2.93 3.79
N TYR A 107 1.36 3.65 3.30
CA TYR A 107 2.55 3.05 2.69
C TYR A 107 3.36 2.23 3.71
N THR A 108 3.59 2.78 4.91
CA THR A 108 4.28 2.08 6.00
C THR A 108 3.57 0.78 6.37
N PHE A 109 2.23 0.81 6.42
CA PHE A 109 1.42 -0.37 6.71
C PHE A 109 1.51 -1.44 5.61
N VAL A 110 1.49 -1.02 4.33
CA VAL A 110 1.66 -1.93 3.19
C VAL A 110 3.04 -2.59 3.23
N ILE A 111 4.12 -1.84 3.45
CA ILE A 111 5.47 -2.42 3.62
C ILE A 111 5.47 -3.41 4.79
N LEU A 112 4.92 -3.03 5.94
CA LEU A 112 4.90 -3.89 7.12
C LEU A 112 4.21 -5.21 6.81
N MET A 113 3.08 -5.17 6.10
CA MET A 113 2.34 -6.37 5.70
C MET A 113 3.13 -7.24 4.70
N VAL A 114 3.78 -6.62 3.72
CA VAL A 114 4.68 -7.32 2.78
C VAL A 114 5.86 -7.96 3.52
N TYR A 115 6.47 -7.25 4.47
CA TYR A 115 7.57 -7.75 5.29
C TYR A 115 7.14 -8.95 6.14
N LEU A 116 5.99 -8.87 6.80
CA LEU A 116 5.41 -9.97 7.58
C LEU A 116 5.12 -11.19 6.70
N ASN A 117 4.58 -10.99 5.50
CA ASN A 117 4.36 -12.07 4.54
C ASN A 117 5.67 -12.72 4.07
N ASN A 118 6.69 -11.92 3.74
CA ASN A 118 8.00 -12.44 3.35
C ASN A 118 8.64 -13.24 4.48
N LYS A 119 8.59 -12.74 5.72
CA LYS A 119 9.10 -13.46 6.90
C LYS A 119 8.34 -14.77 7.16
N THR A 120 7.04 -14.80 6.87
CA THR A 120 6.22 -16.02 6.97
C THR A 120 6.59 -17.02 5.88
N ALA A 121 6.87 -16.55 4.66
CA ALA A 121 7.37 -17.38 3.57
C ALA A 121 8.77 -17.95 3.87
N GLU A 122 9.68 -17.16 4.43
CA GLU A 122 11.01 -17.63 4.88
C GLU A 122 10.90 -18.71 5.96
N LYS A 123 10.01 -18.53 6.94
CA LYS A 123 9.74 -19.55 7.97
C LYS A 123 9.22 -20.84 7.36
N ALA A 124 8.28 -20.76 6.42
CA ALA A 124 7.72 -21.92 5.74
C ALA A 124 8.78 -22.67 4.90
N ILE A 125 9.67 -21.95 4.21
CA ILE A 125 10.78 -22.54 3.46
C ILE A 125 11.78 -23.21 4.40
N ASN A 126 12.17 -22.55 5.49
CA ASN A 126 13.11 -23.12 6.46
C ASN A 126 12.54 -24.36 7.17
N GLN A 127 11.23 -24.39 7.42
CA GLN A 127 10.53 -25.58 7.93
C GLN A 127 10.52 -26.71 6.89
N ALA A 128 10.21 -26.42 5.63
CA ALA A 128 10.23 -27.41 4.55
C ALA A 128 11.63 -28.01 4.32
N ILE A 129 12.69 -27.19 4.40
CA ILE A 129 14.08 -27.65 4.30
C ILE A 129 14.45 -28.51 5.52
N ALA A 130 14.04 -28.11 6.73
CA ALA A 130 14.28 -28.89 7.94
C ALA A 130 13.58 -30.26 7.91
N GLU A 131 12.36 -30.32 7.37
CA GLU A 131 11.61 -31.57 7.17
C GLU A 131 12.26 -32.47 6.11
N GLN A 132 12.73 -31.91 4.99
CA GLN A 132 13.49 -32.68 3.99
C GLN A 132 14.81 -33.21 4.55
N ARG A 133 15.53 -32.42 5.35
CA ARG A 133 16.79 -32.83 5.99
C ARG A 133 16.58 -33.95 7.01
N ARG A 134 15.46 -33.93 7.75
CA ARG A 134 15.06 -35.02 8.65
C ARG A 134 14.70 -36.30 7.89
N ARG A 135 14.03 -36.21 6.74
CA ARG A 135 13.72 -37.38 5.89
C ARG A 135 14.98 -38.00 5.26
N GLY A 136 15.95 -37.19 4.84
CA GLY A 136 17.21 -37.66 4.26
C GLY A 136 18.20 -38.27 5.26
N SER A 137 18.04 -38.01 6.57
CA SER A 137 18.89 -38.57 7.62
C SER A 137 18.39 -39.91 8.19
N ASN A 138 17.20 -40.36 7.78
CA ASN A 138 16.58 -41.62 8.19
C ASN A 138 16.67 -42.72 7.10
N VAL A 139 17.56 -42.55 6.13
CA VAL A 139 17.91 -43.54 5.10
C VAL A 139 19.37 -43.94 5.28
#